data_AF-A0A955N8Z9-F1
#
_entry.id   AF-A0A955N8Z9-F1
#
_cell.length_a   1.000
_cell.length_b   1.000
_cell.length_c   1.000
_cell.angle_alpha   90.00
_cell.angle_beta   90.00
_cell.angle_gamma   90.00
#
_symmetry.space_group_name_H-M   'P 1'
#
loop_
_entity.id
_entity.type
_entity.pdbx_description
1 polymer ?
#
loop_
_entity_poly.entity_id
_entity_poly.type
_entity_poly.pdbx_seq_one_letter_code
_entity_poly.pdbx_strand_id
1 'polypeptide(L)'
;MMSRTRGRILELQKMFLRAILMCLVLFGLVAPALVQAVDLTISFTGTGTGRVEGSDVPGTGPFFIFNTQTISFNGLDPLPSITLTAIPTGLGADQSEFSGWNGCTSTTANLCTVILDAAKTVTVTFNLVPENQAPTVDAGLDQTIAFPDSVLLNGTVNDDGLPDPGTLTILWEKVSGPGDVNFINAASEDTTAKFSAPGVYMLRLTANDGGKSDQDDVEITVTVVDLEGVTQNWDKKLDSTNGDANGCNSDRFTCLFGDTVVRDNETGLVWERDPDTGVRTWIHAISHCARREVGGRKGFHLPMLEQLATLVDSSNSDPTLPTGHPFLNVQSAEYWSATTDAGDPADAWVVGFGSGSMDVKGKANGVIHAWCARGGQAYDGQDVQSVIEALPGS
;
A
#
# COMPACT_ATOMS: atom_id res chain seq x y z
N MET A 1 28.88 -99.58 7.04
CA MET A 1 29.16 -99.72 5.59
C MET A 1 27.98 -99.34 4.68
N MET A 2 26.71 -99.33 5.14
CA MET A 2 25.51 -99.01 4.32
C MET A 2 25.20 -97.51 4.09
N SER A 3 25.75 -96.58 4.89
CA SER A 3 25.45 -95.13 4.76
C SER A 3 26.22 -94.44 3.62
N ARG A 4 27.50 -94.80 3.40
CA ARG A 4 28.32 -94.25 2.31
C ARG A 4 27.81 -94.63 0.91
N THR A 5 27.13 -95.78 0.79
CA THR A 5 26.62 -96.29 -0.49
C THR A 5 25.36 -95.54 -0.92
N ARG A 6 24.48 -95.17 0.02
CA ARG A 6 23.24 -94.42 -0.25
C ARG A 6 23.51 -92.99 -0.71
N GLY A 7 24.49 -92.31 -0.11
CA GLY A 7 24.94 -90.98 -0.53
C GLY A 7 25.58 -90.97 -1.93
N ARG A 8 26.35 -92.00 -2.27
CA ARG A 8 26.92 -92.18 -3.61
C ARG A 8 25.86 -92.48 -4.66
N ILE A 9 24.83 -93.27 -4.33
CA ILE A 9 23.72 -93.56 -5.25
C ILE A 9 22.89 -92.30 -5.51
N LEU A 10 22.65 -91.46 -4.49
CA LEU A 10 21.92 -90.21 -4.66
C LEU A 10 22.70 -89.19 -5.51
N GLU A 11 24.02 -89.09 -5.35
CA GLU A 11 24.86 -88.25 -6.22
C GLU A 11 24.98 -88.80 -7.64
N LEU A 12 25.08 -90.13 -7.80
CA LEU A 12 25.00 -90.76 -9.12
C LEU A 12 23.65 -90.51 -9.79
N GLN A 13 22.53 -90.57 -9.06
CA GLN A 13 21.21 -90.25 -9.60
C GLN A 13 21.07 -88.77 -9.98
N LYS A 14 21.61 -87.84 -9.18
CA LYS A 14 21.65 -86.40 -9.54
C LYS A 14 22.54 -86.14 -10.76
N MET A 15 23.70 -86.80 -10.85
CA MET A 15 24.58 -86.70 -12.03
C MET A 15 23.91 -87.29 -13.27
N PHE A 16 23.19 -88.41 -13.13
CA PHE A 16 22.46 -89.02 -14.23
C PHE A 16 21.28 -88.15 -14.68
N LEU A 17 20.54 -87.55 -13.74
CA LEU A 17 19.45 -86.63 -14.05
C LEU A 17 19.97 -85.34 -14.71
N ARG A 18 21.11 -84.82 -14.26
CA ARG A 18 21.80 -83.68 -14.91
C ARG A 18 22.31 -84.04 -16.30
N ALA A 19 22.85 -85.24 -16.49
CA ALA A 19 23.30 -85.72 -17.80
C ALA A 19 22.13 -85.91 -18.77
N ILE A 20 21.00 -86.46 -18.31
CA ILE A 20 19.78 -86.60 -19.10
C ILE A 20 19.23 -85.23 -19.49
N LEU A 21 19.16 -84.28 -18.54
CA LEU A 21 18.70 -82.92 -18.79
C LEU A 21 19.63 -82.18 -19.78
N MET A 22 20.95 -82.35 -19.64
CA MET A 22 21.95 -81.75 -20.53
C MET A 22 21.93 -82.37 -21.95
N CYS A 23 21.68 -83.68 -22.05
CA CYS A 23 21.53 -84.38 -23.32
C CYS A 23 20.22 -83.98 -24.04
N LEU A 24 19.13 -83.80 -23.29
CA LEU A 24 17.84 -83.32 -23.83
C LEU A 24 17.92 -81.89 -24.40
N VAL A 25 18.77 -81.02 -23.83
CA VAL A 25 19.05 -79.67 -24.33
C VAL A 25 19.95 -79.72 -25.59
N LEU A 26 20.95 -80.60 -25.63
CA LEU A 26 21.85 -80.77 -26.80
C LEU A 26 21.17 -81.36 -28.04
N PHE A 27 20.12 -82.18 -27.86
CA PHE A 27 19.35 -82.79 -28.95
C PHE A 27 18.06 -82.03 -29.32
N GLY A 28 17.82 -80.85 -28.75
CA GLY A 28 16.68 -79.99 -29.10
C GLY A 28 15.29 -80.55 -28.74
N LEU A 29 15.22 -81.61 -27.92
CA LEU A 29 13.97 -82.22 -27.45
C LEU A 29 13.35 -81.48 -26.24
N VAL A 30 14.12 -80.61 -25.60
CA VAL A 30 13.65 -79.60 -24.66
C VAL A 30 14.19 -78.28 -25.17
N ALA A 31 13.32 -77.41 -25.69
CA ALA A 31 13.71 -76.02 -25.95
C ALA A 31 14.29 -75.47 -24.63
N PRO A 32 15.45 -74.78 -24.64
CA PRO A 32 15.86 -74.05 -23.44
C PRO A 32 14.65 -73.22 -23.03
N ALA A 33 14.21 -73.35 -21.78
CA ALA A 33 13.08 -72.59 -21.27
C ALA A 33 13.33 -71.15 -21.71
N LEU A 34 12.46 -70.63 -22.59
CA LEU A 34 12.61 -69.27 -23.06
C LEU A 34 12.56 -68.43 -21.79
N VAL A 35 13.72 -67.90 -21.41
CA VAL A 35 13.81 -66.93 -20.35
C VAL A 35 12.98 -65.75 -20.85
N GLN A 36 11.77 -65.64 -20.34
CA GLN A 36 10.82 -64.67 -20.84
C GLN A 36 11.30 -63.30 -20.40
N ALA A 37 11.67 -62.47 -21.38
CA ALA A 37 11.91 -61.05 -21.15
C ALA A 37 10.62 -60.42 -20.61
N VAL A 38 10.70 -59.72 -19.48
CA VAL A 38 9.56 -58.98 -18.93
C VAL A 38 9.85 -57.49 -19.02
N ASP A 39 8.97 -56.77 -19.71
CA ASP A 39 9.12 -55.34 -19.94
C ASP A 39 8.39 -54.52 -18.88
N LEU A 40 9.08 -53.52 -18.34
CA LEU A 40 8.48 -52.45 -17.54
C LEU A 40 8.53 -51.15 -18.35
N THR A 41 7.38 -50.66 -18.75
CA THR A 41 7.23 -49.31 -19.31
C THR A 41 6.89 -48.34 -18.21
N ILE A 42 7.71 -47.30 -18.03
CA ILE A 42 7.40 -46.17 -17.14
C ILE A 42 7.03 -44.99 -18.03
N SER A 43 5.80 -44.51 -17.90
CA SER A 43 5.25 -43.38 -18.65
C SER A 43 5.05 -42.17 -17.75
N PHE A 44 5.25 -40.98 -18.30
CA PHE A 44 5.09 -39.71 -17.59
C PHE A 44 3.85 -38.98 -18.12
N THR A 45 3.06 -38.41 -17.22
CA THR A 45 1.85 -37.63 -17.52
C THR A 45 1.73 -36.43 -16.58
N GLY A 46 0.77 -35.56 -16.86
CA GLY A 46 0.56 -34.30 -16.14
C GLY A 46 1.27 -33.13 -16.82
N THR A 47 1.25 -31.97 -16.17
CA THR A 47 1.83 -30.73 -16.70
C THR A 47 3.25 -30.46 -16.20
N GLY A 48 3.64 -31.11 -15.10
CA GLY A 48 4.93 -30.90 -14.44
C GLY A 48 6.02 -31.84 -14.91
N THR A 49 7.20 -31.68 -14.32
CA THR A 49 8.38 -32.50 -14.61
C THR A 49 8.91 -33.19 -13.36
N GLY A 50 9.58 -34.31 -13.57
CA GLY A 50 10.12 -35.13 -12.49
C GLY A 50 11.04 -36.21 -13.01
N ARG A 51 11.68 -36.93 -12.08
CA ARG A 51 12.42 -38.15 -12.38
C ARG A 51 11.88 -39.32 -11.57
N VAL A 52 12.05 -40.52 -12.10
CA VAL A 52 11.76 -41.77 -11.41
C VAL A 52 13.08 -42.50 -11.15
N GLU A 53 13.30 -42.89 -9.90
CA GLU A 53 14.45 -43.70 -9.48
C GLU A 53 13.99 -45.12 -9.18
N GLY A 54 14.59 -46.11 -9.83
CA GLY A 54 14.34 -47.53 -9.56
C GLY A 54 15.30 -48.10 -8.52
N SER A 55 14.77 -48.90 -7.59
CA SER A 55 15.56 -49.68 -6.64
C SER A 55 16.53 -50.63 -7.35
N ASP A 56 17.67 -50.90 -6.72
CA ASP A 56 18.70 -51.81 -7.26
C ASP A 56 18.15 -53.22 -7.50
N VAL A 57 18.04 -53.60 -8.77
CA VAL A 57 17.72 -54.97 -9.19
C VAL A 57 19.05 -55.66 -9.50
N PRO A 58 19.28 -56.91 -9.01
CA PRO A 58 20.53 -57.62 -9.25
C PRO A 58 20.91 -57.67 -10.74
N GLY A 59 22.05 -57.05 -11.08
CA GLY A 59 22.62 -57.04 -12.43
C GLY A 59 22.35 -55.78 -13.27
N THR A 60 21.48 -54.86 -12.83
CA THR A 60 21.17 -53.62 -13.57
C THR A 60 21.59 -52.33 -12.86
N GLY A 61 21.83 -52.36 -11.54
CA GLY A 61 22.12 -51.14 -10.76
C GLY A 61 20.88 -50.25 -10.60
N PRO A 62 21.00 -49.13 -9.85
CA PRO A 62 19.97 -48.10 -9.83
C PRO A 62 19.86 -47.41 -11.19
N PHE A 63 18.64 -47.12 -11.62
CA PHE A 63 18.37 -46.42 -12.87
C PHE A 63 17.51 -45.17 -12.64
N PHE A 64 17.72 -44.17 -13.50
CA PHE A 64 17.02 -42.88 -13.46
C PHE A 64 16.31 -42.68 -14.79
N ILE A 65 15.02 -42.37 -14.72
CA ILE A 65 14.19 -42.13 -15.90
C ILE A 65 13.64 -40.71 -15.84
N PHE A 66 13.77 -39.98 -16.95
CA PHE A 66 13.32 -38.60 -17.11
C PHE A 66 12.18 -38.45 -18.14
N ASN A 67 11.87 -39.51 -18.91
CA ASN A 67 10.85 -39.53 -19.93
C ASN A 67 10.31 -40.95 -20.12
N THR A 68 9.25 -41.12 -20.93
CA THR A 68 8.67 -42.44 -21.14
C THR A 68 9.72 -43.42 -21.70
N GLN A 69 9.99 -44.49 -20.94
CA GLN A 69 11.02 -45.47 -21.26
C GLN A 69 10.56 -46.87 -20.90
N THR A 70 10.96 -47.85 -21.71
CA THR A 70 10.75 -49.27 -21.44
C THR A 70 12.07 -49.92 -21.10
N ILE A 71 12.08 -50.68 -19.99
CA ILE A 71 13.22 -51.45 -19.52
C ILE A 71 12.84 -52.93 -19.58
N SER A 72 13.64 -53.70 -20.32
CA SER A 72 13.46 -55.15 -20.44
C SER A 72 14.33 -55.89 -19.43
N PHE A 73 13.71 -56.74 -18.63
CA PHE A 73 14.39 -57.59 -17.66
C PHE A 73 14.52 -59.02 -18.21
N ASN A 74 15.75 -59.45 -18.49
CA ASN A 74 16.06 -60.77 -19.03
C ASN A 74 16.76 -61.63 -17.96
N GLY A 75 16.39 -62.92 -17.85
CA GLY A 75 17.20 -63.88 -17.09
C GLY A 75 16.94 -63.95 -15.59
N LEU A 76 15.88 -63.31 -15.09
CA LEU A 76 15.63 -63.21 -13.65
C LEU A 76 14.67 -64.30 -13.15
N ASP A 77 15.16 -65.17 -12.26
CA ASP A 77 14.36 -66.11 -11.46
C ASP A 77 14.86 -66.05 -10.00
N PRO A 78 14.02 -65.64 -9.02
CA PRO A 78 12.62 -65.23 -9.17
C PRO A 78 12.48 -63.85 -9.84
N LEU A 79 11.29 -63.58 -10.37
CA LEU A 79 10.94 -62.28 -10.94
C LEU A 79 11.11 -61.15 -9.91
N PRO A 80 11.66 -59.99 -10.30
CA PRO A 80 11.98 -58.93 -9.36
C PRO A 80 10.73 -58.17 -8.90
N SER A 81 10.76 -57.75 -7.63
CA SER A 81 9.93 -56.67 -7.11
C SER A 81 10.76 -55.38 -7.18
N ILE A 82 10.25 -54.38 -7.91
CA ILE A 82 10.93 -53.10 -8.10
C ILE A 82 10.18 -52.03 -7.31
N THR A 83 10.92 -51.21 -6.56
CA THR A 83 10.39 -50.00 -5.95
C THR A 83 10.85 -48.80 -6.75
N LEU A 84 9.90 -48.05 -7.28
CA LEU A 84 10.10 -46.80 -8.00
C LEU A 84 9.84 -45.63 -7.04
N THR A 85 10.72 -44.63 -7.06
CA THR A 85 10.58 -43.39 -6.28
C THR A 85 10.40 -42.22 -7.23
N ALA A 86 9.28 -41.52 -7.11
CA ALA A 86 9.04 -40.28 -7.86
C ALA A 86 9.70 -39.11 -7.13
N ILE A 87 10.48 -38.32 -7.87
CA ILE A 87 11.11 -37.10 -7.38
C ILE A 87 10.74 -35.97 -8.34
N PRO A 88 9.86 -35.03 -7.94
CA PRO A 88 9.54 -33.88 -8.76
C PRO A 88 10.79 -33.04 -9.04
N THR A 89 10.89 -32.49 -10.24
CA THR A 89 11.98 -31.61 -10.65
C THR A 89 11.36 -30.44 -11.39
N GLY A 90 11.30 -29.25 -10.80
CA GLY A 90 10.86 -28.04 -11.51
C GLY A 90 11.99 -27.46 -12.37
N LEU A 91 11.64 -26.75 -13.45
CA LEU A 91 12.55 -25.94 -14.26
C LEU A 91 11.92 -24.54 -14.43
N GLY A 92 12.64 -23.48 -14.08
CA GLY A 92 12.15 -22.09 -14.20
C GLY A 92 11.42 -21.58 -12.95
N ALA A 93 10.43 -20.70 -13.14
CA ALA A 93 9.62 -20.12 -12.05
C ALA A 93 8.64 -21.13 -11.45
N ASP A 94 8.16 -22.10 -12.23
CA ASP A 94 7.18 -23.09 -11.76
C ASP A 94 7.86 -24.28 -11.07
N GLN A 95 7.36 -24.63 -9.89
CA GLN A 95 7.74 -25.86 -9.20
C GLN A 95 6.90 -27.03 -9.70
N SER A 96 7.35 -28.26 -9.53
CA SER A 96 6.56 -29.45 -9.86
C SER A 96 6.31 -30.26 -8.61
N GLU A 97 5.13 -30.87 -8.51
CA GLU A 97 4.77 -31.78 -7.43
C GLU A 97 4.41 -33.18 -7.96
N PHE A 98 4.53 -34.17 -7.09
CA PHE A 98 4.11 -35.52 -7.38
C PHE A 98 2.61 -35.64 -7.13
N SER A 99 1.84 -36.00 -8.17
CA SER A 99 0.38 -36.10 -8.10
C SER A 99 -0.09 -37.54 -7.88
N GLY A 100 0.63 -38.53 -8.41
CA GLY A 100 0.23 -39.92 -8.21
C GLY A 100 0.89 -40.92 -9.13
N TRP A 101 0.60 -42.18 -8.83
CA TRP A 101 1.01 -43.35 -9.59
C TRP A 101 -0.21 -44.11 -10.11
N ASN A 102 -0.10 -44.71 -11.30
CA ASN A 102 -1.07 -45.66 -11.84
C ASN A 102 -0.34 -46.90 -12.38
N GLY A 103 -0.95 -48.08 -12.30
CA GLY A 103 -0.37 -49.35 -12.77
C GLY A 103 0.59 -50.04 -11.79
N CYS A 104 0.80 -49.47 -10.60
CA CYS A 104 1.60 -50.08 -9.53
C CYS A 104 0.85 -51.22 -8.83
N THR A 105 1.60 -52.18 -8.26
CA THR A 105 1.03 -53.21 -7.38
C THR A 105 0.57 -52.62 -6.05
N SER A 106 1.37 -51.70 -5.50
CA SER A 106 1.03 -50.91 -4.32
C SER A 106 1.74 -49.56 -4.36
N THR A 107 1.19 -48.59 -3.65
CA THR A 107 1.73 -47.22 -3.59
C THR A 107 1.74 -46.73 -2.15
N THR A 108 2.82 -46.06 -1.76
CA THR A 108 2.96 -45.38 -0.46
C THR A 108 3.61 -44.03 -0.69
N ALA A 109 2.85 -42.93 -0.59
CA ALA A 109 3.31 -41.58 -0.94
C ALA A 109 3.92 -41.56 -2.36
N ASN A 110 5.18 -41.10 -2.49
CA ASN A 110 5.90 -41.04 -3.76
C ASN A 110 6.54 -42.37 -4.19
N LEU A 111 6.35 -43.46 -3.44
CA LEU A 111 6.85 -44.80 -3.76
C LEU A 111 5.80 -45.64 -4.48
N CYS A 112 6.22 -46.35 -5.51
CA CYS A 112 5.43 -47.32 -6.27
C CYS A 112 6.16 -48.67 -6.29
N THR A 113 5.51 -49.72 -5.80
CA THR A 113 6.06 -51.08 -5.89
C THR A 113 5.40 -51.83 -7.04
N VAL A 114 6.22 -52.51 -7.84
CA VAL A 114 5.82 -53.25 -9.03
C VAL A 114 6.36 -54.68 -8.93
N ILE A 115 5.47 -55.66 -8.97
CA ILE A 115 5.84 -57.07 -9.16
C ILE A 115 5.84 -57.37 -10.66
N LEU A 116 6.97 -57.78 -11.23
CA LEU A 116 7.08 -58.04 -12.68
C LEU A 116 6.77 -59.49 -13.05
N ASP A 117 5.50 -59.87 -12.94
CA ASP A 117 4.97 -61.20 -13.34
C ASP A 117 4.55 -61.29 -14.81
N ALA A 118 4.36 -60.15 -15.46
CA ALA A 118 4.14 -59.97 -16.88
C ALA A 118 4.61 -58.56 -17.28
N ALA A 119 4.58 -58.25 -18.59
CA ALA A 119 4.87 -56.89 -19.04
C ALA A 119 3.90 -55.90 -18.37
N LYS A 120 4.42 -54.81 -17.80
CA LYS A 120 3.64 -53.80 -17.07
C LYS A 120 3.94 -52.41 -17.57
N THR A 121 2.91 -51.57 -17.52
CA THR A 121 3.03 -50.14 -17.71
C THR A 121 2.66 -49.44 -16.41
N VAL A 122 3.57 -48.63 -15.91
CA VAL A 122 3.35 -47.76 -14.76
C VAL A 122 3.37 -46.32 -15.26
N THR A 123 2.41 -45.53 -14.81
CA THR A 123 2.33 -44.11 -15.12
C THR A 123 2.60 -43.30 -13.88
N VAL A 124 3.57 -42.39 -13.95
CA VAL A 124 3.80 -41.34 -12.96
C VAL A 124 3.14 -40.06 -13.44
N THR A 125 2.51 -39.34 -12.51
CA THR A 125 1.90 -38.02 -12.78
C THR A 125 2.61 -36.96 -11.96
N PHE A 126 3.14 -35.94 -12.64
CA PHE A 126 3.65 -34.72 -12.02
C PHE A 126 2.82 -33.53 -12.51
N ASN A 127 2.44 -32.63 -11.61
CA ASN A 127 1.72 -31.42 -11.95
C ASN A 127 2.58 -30.20 -11.63
N LEU A 128 2.42 -29.12 -12.40
CA LEU A 128 3.01 -27.83 -12.07
C LEU A 128 2.29 -27.25 -10.85
N VAL A 129 3.08 -26.69 -9.94
CA VAL A 129 2.63 -25.79 -8.88
C VAL A 129 3.03 -24.39 -9.33
N PRO A 130 2.06 -23.51 -9.65
CA PRO A 130 2.35 -22.15 -10.05
C PRO A 130 3.11 -21.42 -8.94
N GLU A 131 4.06 -20.55 -9.30
CA GLU A 131 4.68 -19.66 -8.31
C GLU A 131 3.67 -18.60 -7.86
N ASN A 132 3.62 -18.33 -6.55
CA ASN A 132 2.83 -17.23 -6.01
C ASN A 132 3.23 -15.90 -6.65
N GLN A 133 2.29 -15.11 -7.15
CA GLN A 133 2.54 -13.73 -7.59
C GLN A 133 2.04 -12.74 -6.55
N ALA A 134 2.67 -11.56 -6.46
CA ALA A 134 2.13 -10.53 -5.58
C ALA A 134 0.76 -10.07 -6.12
N PRO A 135 -0.19 -9.66 -5.25
CA PRO A 135 -1.43 -9.05 -5.70
C PRO A 135 -1.13 -7.85 -6.60
N THR A 136 -1.92 -7.68 -7.66
CA THR A 136 -1.89 -6.44 -8.45
C THR A 136 -2.81 -5.42 -7.78
N VAL A 137 -2.31 -4.20 -7.57
CA VAL A 137 -3.02 -3.13 -6.87
C VAL A 137 -3.09 -1.88 -7.74
N ASP A 138 -4.26 -1.27 -7.79
CA ASP A 138 -4.51 0.05 -8.40
C ASP A 138 -5.32 0.87 -7.40
N ALA A 139 -4.77 1.99 -6.94
CA ALA A 139 -5.40 2.89 -5.97
C ALA A 139 -6.49 3.77 -6.60
N GLY A 140 -6.63 3.73 -7.92
CA GLY A 140 -7.53 4.55 -8.71
C GLY A 140 -6.86 5.84 -9.20
N LEU A 141 -7.61 6.62 -9.97
CA LEU A 141 -7.13 7.88 -10.52
C LEU A 141 -7.01 8.96 -9.44
N ASP A 142 -6.07 9.87 -9.64
CA ASP A 142 -5.96 11.12 -8.87
C ASP A 142 -7.26 11.91 -8.89
N GLN A 143 -7.62 12.53 -7.77
CA GLN A 143 -8.89 13.24 -7.62
C GLN A 143 -8.70 14.62 -7.03
N THR A 144 -9.54 15.55 -7.49
CA THR A 144 -9.68 16.87 -6.89
C THR A 144 -11.06 17.00 -6.27
N ILE A 145 -11.11 17.36 -4.99
CA ILE A 145 -12.35 17.59 -4.26
C ILE A 145 -12.37 18.97 -3.61
N ALA A 146 -13.56 19.41 -3.24
CA ALA A 146 -13.81 20.58 -2.42
C ALA A 146 -13.68 20.25 -0.93
N PHE A 147 -13.08 21.11 -0.11
CA PHE A 147 -13.22 21.02 1.35
C PHE A 147 -14.58 21.59 1.78
N PRO A 148 -15.35 20.93 2.68
CA PRO A 148 -15.03 19.74 3.48
C PRO A 148 -15.67 18.44 2.92
N ASP A 149 -15.81 18.33 1.60
CA ASP A 149 -16.38 17.14 0.98
C ASP A 149 -15.50 15.90 1.23
N SER A 150 -16.08 14.74 0.97
CA SER A 150 -15.40 13.44 1.10
C SER A 150 -15.07 12.91 -0.28
N VAL A 151 -13.97 12.17 -0.39
CA VAL A 151 -13.63 11.48 -1.64
C VAL A 151 -14.06 10.02 -1.56
N LEU A 152 -14.60 9.51 -2.67
CA LEU A 152 -14.79 8.08 -2.86
C LEU A 152 -13.52 7.50 -3.49
N LEU A 153 -12.86 6.60 -2.79
CA LEU A 153 -11.71 5.85 -3.28
C LEU A 153 -12.24 4.54 -3.85
N ASN A 154 -11.92 4.28 -5.11
CA ASN A 154 -12.30 3.05 -5.81
C ASN A 154 -11.04 2.29 -6.19
N GLY A 155 -10.47 1.58 -5.22
CA GLY A 155 -9.30 0.75 -5.45
C GLY A 155 -9.68 -0.56 -6.14
N THR A 156 -8.72 -1.19 -6.81
CA THR A 156 -8.86 -2.57 -7.29
C THR A 156 -7.68 -3.41 -6.82
N VAL A 157 -7.98 -4.62 -6.36
CA VAL A 157 -6.98 -5.61 -5.96
C VAL A 157 -7.30 -6.92 -6.66
N ASN A 158 -6.30 -7.48 -7.33
CA ASN A 158 -6.41 -8.78 -7.99
C ASN A 158 -5.30 -9.71 -7.51
N ASP A 159 -5.70 -10.90 -7.12
CA ASP A 159 -4.81 -11.93 -6.59
C ASP A 159 -4.93 -13.20 -7.44
N ASP A 160 -3.84 -13.94 -7.59
CA ASP A 160 -3.82 -15.21 -8.34
C ASP A 160 -4.42 -16.38 -7.53
N GLY A 161 -4.83 -16.13 -6.28
CA GLY A 161 -5.37 -17.10 -5.35
C GLY A 161 -4.29 -17.89 -4.60
N LEU A 162 -3.02 -17.49 -4.71
CA LEU A 162 -1.90 -18.11 -4.03
C LEU A 162 -1.34 -17.18 -2.93
N PRO A 163 -0.67 -17.73 -1.90
CA PRO A 163 -0.63 -19.15 -1.56
C PRO A 163 -2.05 -19.70 -1.24
N ASP A 164 -2.26 -21.02 -1.27
CA ASP A 164 -3.54 -21.66 -0.86
C ASP A 164 -3.30 -22.65 0.32
N PRO A 165 -3.87 -22.42 1.51
CA PRO A 165 -4.73 -21.30 1.87
C PRO A 165 -3.92 -20.00 2.08
N GLY A 166 -4.34 -18.95 1.38
CA GLY A 166 -3.84 -17.59 1.52
C GLY A 166 -4.88 -16.72 2.22
N THR A 167 -4.46 -15.56 2.71
CA THR A 167 -5.39 -14.58 3.27
C THR A 167 -5.06 -13.23 2.68
N LEU A 168 -5.88 -12.80 1.73
CA LEU A 168 -5.78 -11.48 1.13
C LEU A 168 -6.20 -10.43 2.16
N THR A 169 -5.29 -9.51 2.45
CA THR A 169 -5.49 -8.36 3.33
C THR A 169 -5.25 -7.07 2.56
N ILE A 170 -6.01 -6.04 2.89
CA ILE A 170 -6.01 -4.75 2.19
C ILE A 170 -5.98 -3.64 3.23
N LEU A 171 -5.23 -2.57 2.97
CA LEU A 171 -5.15 -1.42 3.84
C LEU A 171 -4.94 -0.11 3.06
N TRP A 172 -5.80 0.85 3.35
CA TRP A 172 -5.63 2.25 3.00
C TRP A 172 -4.90 3.02 4.11
N GLU A 173 -3.92 3.84 3.73
CA GLU A 173 -3.22 4.73 4.65
C GLU A 173 -2.88 6.09 4.04
N LYS A 174 -2.65 7.08 4.91
CA LYS A 174 -2.12 8.39 4.51
C LYS A 174 -0.59 8.31 4.49
N VAL A 175 0.02 8.50 3.32
CA VAL A 175 1.48 8.59 3.19
C VAL A 175 1.96 10.00 3.54
N SER A 176 1.30 11.02 3.00
CA SER A 176 1.62 12.43 3.25
C SER A 176 0.38 13.33 3.13
N GLY A 177 0.47 14.53 3.67
CA GLY A 177 -0.56 15.56 3.54
C GLY A 177 -0.66 16.46 4.78
N PRO A 178 -1.25 17.67 4.63
CA PRO A 178 -1.23 18.71 5.65
C PRO A 178 -2.14 18.46 6.86
N GLY A 179 -3.12 17.56 6.73
CA GLY A 179 -4.08 17.22 7.78
C GLY A 179 -4.19 15.72 8.04
N ASP A 180 -5.14 15.34 8.89
CA ASP A 180 -5.53 13.96 9.13
C ASP A 180 -6.52 13.46 8.08
N VAL A 181 -6.43 12.16 7.77
CA VAL A 181 -7.34 11.47 6.84
C VAL A 181 -8.09 10.40 7.61
N ASN A 182 -9.41 10.45 7.56
CA ASN A 182 -10.29 9.50 8.21
C ASN A 182 -11.01 8.66 7.15
N PHE A 183 -10.71 7.37 7.13
CA PHE A 183 -11.34 6.39 6.24
C PHE A 183 -12.54 5.75 6.94
N ILE A 184 -13.69 5.63 6.26
CA ILE A 184 -14.86 4.92 6.80
C ILE A 184 -14.49 3.46 7.13
N ASN A 185 -13.80 2.81 6.20
CA ASN A 185 -13.18 1.51 6.41
C ASN A 185 -11.86 1.44 5.63
N ALA A 186 -10.73 1.47 6.32
CA ALA A 186 -9.42 1.40 5.66
C ALA A 186 -9.13 0.00 5.08
N ALA A 187 -9.83 -1.05 5.50
CA ALA A 187 -9.62 -2.43 5.05
C ALA A 187 -10.61 -2.86 3.95
N SER A 188 -11.00 -1.94 3.07
CA SER A 188 -11.93 -2.16 1.96
C SER A 188 -11.34 -1.52 0.70
N GLU A 189 -11.41 -2.22 -0.44
CA GLU A 189 -10.98 -1.70 -1.76
C GLU A 189 -11.66 -0.36 -2.06
N ASP A 190 -13.00 -0.39 -2.03
CA ASP A 190 -13.84 0.80 -2.14
C ASP A 190 -14.10 1.37 -0.75
N THR A 191 -13.76 2.63 -0.54
CA THR A 191 -13.96 3.31 0.74
C THR A 191 -14.16 4.81 0.56
N THR A 192 -14.53 5.51 1.64
CA THR A 192 -14.66 6.97 1.63
C THR A 192 -13.66 7.55 2.61
N ALA A 193 -12.92 8.58 2.17
CA ALA A 193 -11.97 9.31 2.99
C ALA A 193 -12.42 10.77 3.22
N LYS A 194 -12.17 11.26 4.43
CA LYS A 194 -12.39 12.65 4.84
C LYS A 194 -11.10 13.29 5.31
N PHE A 195 -10.95 14.58 5.06
CA PHE A 195 -9.72 15.33 5.30
C PHE A 195 -9.97 16.41 6.35
N SER A 196 -8.98 16.68 7.21
CA SER A 196 -9.10 17.72 8.24
C SER A 196 -8.65 19.11 7.78
N ALA A 197 -7.97 19.21 6.63
CA ALA A 197 -7.44 20.45 6.07
C ALA A 197 -7.37 20.39 4.53
N PRO A 198 -7.45 21.52 3.82
CA PRO A 198 -7.17 21.57 2.38
C PRO A 198 -5.68 21.33 2.09
N GLY A 199 -5.37 20.99 0.84
CA GLY A 199 -4.04 20.73 0.32
C GLY A 199 -3.91 19.38 -0.38
N VAL A 200 -2.69 19.02 -0.77
CA VAL A 200 -2.41 17.78 -1.51
C VAL A 200 -2.09 16.64 -0.53
N TYR A 201 -2.75 15.51 -0.71
CA TYR A 201 -2.56 14.28 0.06
C TYR A 201 -2.11 13.15 -0.85
N MET A 202 -1.20 12.32 -0.36
CA MET A 202 -0.87 11.05 -0.99
C MET A 202 -1.44 9.92 -0.14
N LEU A 203 -2.36 9.14 -0.71
CA LEU A 203 -2.97 7.99 -0.04
C LEU A 203 -2.47 6.71 -0.70
N ARG A 204 -2.23 5.66 0.09
CA ARG A 204 -1.72 4.37 -0.40
C ARG A 204 -2.73 3.27 -0.17
N LEU A 205 -2.96 2.45 -1.19
CA LEU A 205 -3.61 1.16 -1.09
C LEU A 205 -2.53 0.07 -1.09
N THR A 206 -2.51 -0.77 -0.07
CA THR A 206 -1.62 -1.94 0.01
C THR A 206 -2.44 -3.22 0.02
N ALA A 207 -2.02 -4.24 -0.73
CA ALA A 207 -2.58 -5.59 -0.65
C ALA A 207 -1.50 -6.64 -0.35
N ASN A 208 -1.86 -7.66 0.42
CA ASN A 208 -0.95 -8.76 0.80
C ASN A 208 -1.72 -10.08 0.86
N ASP A 209 -1.23 -11.10 0.15
CA ASP A 209 -1.86 -12.43 0.01
C ASP A 209 -1.52 -13.43 1.15
N GLY A 210 -0.64 -13.02 2.08
CA GLY A 210 -0.07 -13.84 3.16
C GLY A 210 1.40 -14.26 2.91
N GLY A 211 1.94 -14.01 1.73
CA GLY A 211 3.30 -14.33 1.31
C GLY A 211 4.00 -13.23 0.51
N LYS A 212 3.30 -12.56 -0.42
CA LYS A 212 3.78 -11.41 -1.20
C LYS A 212 2.82 -10.22 -1.03
N SER A 213 3.30 -9.03 -1.37
CA SER A 213 2.54 -7.78 -1.26
C SER A 213 2.92 -6.81 -2.36
N ASP A 214 1.96 -5.99 -2.76
CA ASP A 214 2.15 -4.84 -3.63
C ASP A 214 1.32 -3.65 -3.15
N GLN A 215 1.60 -2.47 -3.67
CA GLN A 215 0.96 -1.22 -3.26
C GLN A 215 0.89 -0.22 -4.41
N ASP A 216 -0.09 0.68 -4.33
CA ASP A 216 -0.23 1.79 -5.25
C ASP A 216 -0.66 3.08 -4.51
N ASP A 217 -0.26 4.23 -5.04
CA ASP A 217 -0.47 5.55 -4.45
C ASP A 217 -1.41 6.39 -5.32
N VAL A 218 -2.30 7.16 -4.70
CA VAL A 218 -3.20 8.11 -5.37
C VAL A 218 -3.06 9.51 -4.76
N GLU A 219 -3.00 10.52 -5.63
CA GLU A 219 -2.98 11.93 -5.22
C GLU A 219 -4.41 12.46 -5.06
N ILE A 220 -4.71 13.00 -3.88
CA ILE A 220 -5.96 13.71 -3.62
C ILE A 220 -5.66 15.19 -3.38
N THR A 221 -6.08 16.03 -4.32
CA THR A 221 -6.04 17.48 -4.15
C THR A 221 -7.32 17.97 -3.50
N VAL A 222 -7.24 18.33 -2.22
CA VAL A 222 -8.36 18.93 -1.48
C VAL A 222 -8.30 20.44 -1.66
N THR A 223 -9.00 20.92 -2.67
CA THR A 223 -9.14 22.35 -2.92
C THR A 223 -10.17 22.97 -2.01
N VAL A 224 -9.95 24.22 -1.71
CA VAL A 224 -10.98 25.08 -1.22
C VAL A 224 -11.85 25.55 -2.38
N VAL A 225 -13.17 25.44 -2.25
CA VAL A 225 -14.08 26.06 -3.22
C VAL A 225 -14.05 27.55 -2.97
N ASP A 226 -13.40 28.27 -3.88
CA ASP A 226 -13.71 29.68 -4.08
C ASP A 226 -15.17 29.77 -4.51
N LEU A 227 -15.96 30.55 -3.78
CA LEU A 227 -17.34 30.83 -4.14
C LEU A 227 -17.36 31.52 -5.50
N GLU A 228 -17.60 30.75 -6.57
CA GLU A 228 -17.72 31.30 -7.92
C GLU A 228 -18.76 32.43 -7.94
N GLY A 229 -18.30 33.64 -8.29
CA GLY A 229 -19.10 34.88 -8.28
C GLY A 229 -18.49 36.04 -7.52
N VAL A 230 -17.42 35.81 -6.74
CA VAL A 230 -16.59 36.87 -6.15
C VAL A 230 -15.22 36.84 -6.85
N THR A 231 -14.97 37.76 -7.78
CA THR A 231 -13.61 37.96 -8.32
C THR A 231 -12.66 38.36 -7.19
N GLN A 232 -11.77 37.46 -6.76
CA GLN A 232 -10.58 37.83 -5.99
C GLN A 232 -9.60 38.54 -6.94
N ASN A 233 -9.74 39.85 -7.10
CA ASN A 233 -8.81 40.69 -7.86
C ASN A 233 -7.74 41.21 -6.90
N TRP A 234 -6.63 40.49 -6.79
CA TRP A 234 -5.43 40.92 -6.06
C TRP A 234 -4.80 42.21 -6.62
N ASP A 235 -5.22 42.67 -7.81
CA ASP A 235 -4.85 43.96 -8.41
C ASP A 235 -5.80 45.13 -8.10
N LYS A 236 -6.99 44.87 -7.52
CA LYS A 236 -7.98 45.92 -7.23
C LYS A 236 -8.26 46.01 -5.75
N LYS A 237 -7.53 46.91 -5.08
CA LYS A 237 -7.90 47.43 -3.76
C LYS A 237 -9.27 48.10 -3.85
N LEU A 238 -10.26 47.60 -3.11
CA LEU A 238 -11.58 48.22 -3.05
C LEU A 238 -11.47 49.58 -2.35
N ASP A 239 -12.27 50.56 -2.80
CA ASP A 239 -12.26 51.90 -2.20
C ASP A 239 -12.85 51.83 -0.77
N SER A 240 -12.06 52.27 0.22
CA SER A 240 -12.49 52.38 1.61
C SER A 240 -12.95 53.79 1.99
N THR A 241 -12.80 54.79 1.10
CA THR A 241 -13.09 56.20 1.36
C THR A 241 -14.50 56.64 0.94
N ASN A 242 -15.20 55.80 0.19
CA ASN A 242 -16.53 56.11 -0.38
C ASN A 242 -17.71 55.67 0.52
N GLY A 243 -17.45 55.35 1.78
CA GLY A 243 -18.46 54.92 2.76
C GLY A 243 -19.07 56.05 3.58
N ASP A 244 -19.82 55.66 4.61
CA ASP A 244 -20.40 56.55 5.61
C ASP A 244 -19.32 57.26 6.44
N ALA A 245 -19.70 58.33 7.14
CA ALA A 245 -18.77 59.14 7.95
C ALA A 245 -18.05 58.37 9.07
N ASN A 246 -18.55 57.19 9.46
CA ASN A 246 -17.94 56.31 10.46
C ASN A 246 -17.07 55.19 9.83
N GLY A 247 -16.78 55.28 8.52
CA GLY A 247 -15.99 54.33 7.73
C GLY A 247 -16.75 53.06 7.33
N CYS A 248 -18.01 52.91 7.72
CA CYS A 248 -18.83 51.75 7.36
C CYS A 248 -19.44 51.92 5.96
N ASN A 249 -19.86 50.81 5.36
CA ASN A 249 -20.58 50.78 4.09
C ASN A 249 -19.83 51.44 2.92
N SER A 250 -18.50 51.34 2.92
CA SER A 250 -17.67 51.59 1.73
C SER A 250 -17.67 50.35 0.82
N ASP A 251 -17.09 50.47 -0.38
CA ASP A 251 -16.92 49.31 -1.27
C ASP A 251 -16.13 48.21 -0.55
N ARG A 252 -15.09 48.60 0.18
CA ARG A 252 -14.25 47.65 0.94
C ARG A 252 -14.88 47.18 2.24
N PHE A 253 -15.46 48.05 3.06
CA PHE A 253 -15.83 47.68 4.44
C PHE A 253 -17.33 47.79 4.70
N THR A 254 -17.94 46.69 5.16
CA THR A 254 -19.34 46.64 5.58
C THR A 254 -19.45 46.32 7.06
N CYS A 255 -19.98 47.25 7.85
CA CYS A 255 -20.22 47.03 9.27
C CYS A 255 -21.47 46.16 9.49
N LEU A 256 -21.38 45.16 10.35
CA LEU A 256 -22.44 44.19 10.61
C LEU A 256 -22.76 44.09 12.10
N PHE A 257 -23.90 43.45 12.41
CA PHE A 257 -24.35 43.14 13.77
C PHE A 257 -24.37 44.36 14.70
N GLY A 258 -25.03 45.43 14.25
CA GLY A 258 -25.12 46.68 15.00
C GLY A 258 -23.74 47.32 15.18
N ASP A 259 -22.96 47.40 14.12
CA ASP A 259 -21.70 48.14 14.08
C ASP A 259 -20.57 47.59 14.97
N THR A 260 -20.67 46.31 15.36
CA THR A 260 -19.69 45.65 16.27
C THR A 260 -18.59 44.90 15.54
N VAL A 261 -18.82 44.52 14.28
CA VAL A 261 -17.84 43.83 13.43
C VAL A 261 -17.79 44.46 12.05
N VAL A 262 -16.71 44.24 11.33
CA VAL A 262 -16.47 44.77 9.99
C VAL A 262 -16.19 43.62 9.05
N ARG A 263 -17.03 43.44 8.04
CA ARG A 263 -16.71 42.58 6.89
C ARG A 263 -15.81 43.36 5.94
N ASP A 264 -14.64 42.82 5.65
CA ASP A 264 -13.83 43.23 4.52
C ASP A 264 -14.36 42.50 3.27
N ASN A 265 -14.92 43.25 2.34
CA ASN A 265 -15.48 42.74 1.08
C ASN A 265 -14.39 42.32 0.09
N GLU A 266 -13.15 42.77 0.30
CA GLU A 266 -11.99 42.39 -0.52
C GLU A 266 -11.55 40.97 -0.18
N THR A 267 -11.47 40.63 1.11
CA THR A 267 -10.98 39.32 1.60
C THR A 267 -12.10 38.37 2.03
N GLY A 268 -13.32 38.87 2.24
CA GLY A 268 -14.44 38.13 2.82
C GLY A 268 -14.33 37.90 4.33
N LEU A 269 -13.25 38.35 4.98
CA LEU A 269 -13.03 38.22 6.41
C LEU A 269 -13.95 39.15 7.21
N VAL A 270 -14.34 38.71 8.41
CA VAL A 270 -15.11 39.50 9.37
C VAL A 270 -14.26 39.77 10.61
N TRP A 271 -13.90 41.03 10.79
CA TRP A 271 -13.00 41.52 11.82
C TRP A 271 -13.78 42.08 13.01
N GLU A 272 -13.21 41.97 14.21
CA GLU A 272 -13.64 42.84 15.31
C GLU A 272 -13.47 44.30 14.92
N ARG A 273 -14.52 45.11 15.07
CA ARG A 273 -14.40 46.56 14.80
C ARG A 273 -13.52 47.25 15.84
N ASP A 274 -13.63 46.81 17.08
CA ASP A 274 -12.99 47.38 18.27
C ASP A 274 -12.21 46.27 19.00
N PRO A 275 -11.00 45.91 18.53
CA PRO A 275 -10.20 44.85 19.14
C PRO A 275 -9.78 45.19 20.57
N ASP A 276 -9.62 44.15 21.39
CA ASP A 276 -9.15 44.29 22.78
C ASP A 276 -7.73 44.88 22.81
N THR A 277 -7.51 45.87 23.68
CA THR A 277 -6.21 46.54 23.82
C THR A 277 -5.26 45.81 24.77
N GLY A 278 -5.63 44.63 25.27
CA GLY A 278 -4.79 43.82 26.16
C GLY A 278 -3.67 43.09 25.41
N VAL A 279 -2.47 43.06 25.99
CA VAL A 279 -1.35 42.26 25.48
C VAL A 279 -1.33 40.86 26.09
N ARG A 280 -0.91 39.86 25.31
CA ARG A 280 -1.03 38.44 25.66
C ARG A 280 0.13 37.63 25.07
N THR A 281 0.48 36.51 25.69
CA THR A 281 1.35 35.53 25.03
C THR A 281 0.62 34.83 23.89
N TRP A 282 1.36 34.27 22.94
CA TRP A 282 0.80 33.74 21.70
C TRP A 282 -0.32 32.71 21.91
N ILE A 283 -0.13 31.75 22.82
CA ILE A 283 -1.16 30.76 23.15
C ILE A 283 -2.41 31.37 23.80
N HIS A 284 -2.22 32.43 24.59
CA HIS A 284 -3.32 33.18 25.19
C HIS A 284 -4.05 34.05 24.16
N ALA A 285 -3.37 34.53 23.11
CA ALA A 285 -3.99 35.25 22.00
C ALA A 285 -4.90 34.31 21.17
N ILE A 286 -4.42 33.12 20.81
CA ILE A 286 -5.23 32.08 20.14
C ILE A 286 -6.46 31.75 20.99
N SER A 287 -6.24 31.49 22.28
CA SER A 287 -7.32 31.15 23.21
C SER A 287 -8.30 32.30 23.45
N HIS A 288 -7.83 33.55 23.39
CA HIS A 288 -8.65 34.74 23.52
C HIS A 288 -9.61 34.85 22.34
N CYS A 289 -9.11 34.77 21.11
CA CYS A 289 -9.94 34.85 19.91
C CYS A 289 -10.92 33.69 19.79
N ALA A 290 -10.50 32.46 20.10
CA ALA A 290 -11.38 31.28 20.07
C ALA A 290 -12.59 31.38 21.03
N ARG A 291 -12.45 32.13 22.13
CA ARG A 291 -13.54 32.34 23.12
C ARG A 291 -14.31 33.63 22.90
N ARG A 292 -13.93 34.42 21.90
CA ARG A 292 -14.49 35.75 21.68
C ARG A 292 -15.91 35.65 21.14
N GLU A 293 -16.77 36.54 21.66
CA GLU A 293 -18.15 36.70 21.21
C GLU A 293 -18.39 38.18 20.94
N VAL A 294 -18.63 38.54 19.68
CA VAL A 294 -18.84 39.93 19.22
C VAL A 294 -20.08 39.96 18.35
N GLY A 295 -20.95 40.95 18.56
CA GLY A 295 -22.21 41.05 17.82
C GLY A 295 -23.15 39.85 17.99
N GLY A 296 -23.06 39.13 19.12
CA GLY A 296 -23.82 37.90 19.39
C GLY A 296 -23.38 36.69 18.56
N ARG A 297 -22.15 36.70 18.03
CA ARG A 297 -21.59 35.62 17.22
C ARG A 297 -20.28 35.11 17.84
N LYS A 298 -20.09 33.79 17.78
CA LYS A 298 -18.84 33.08 18.11
C LYS A 298 -18.12 32.61 16.84
N GLY A 299 -16.99 31.93 16.99
CA GLY A 299 -16.22 31.36 15.88
C GLY A 299 -15.15 32.29 15.34
N PHE A 300 -14.70 33.25 16.15
CA PHE A 300 -13.51 34.02 15.88
C PHE A 300 -12.27 33.18 16.13
N HIS A 301 -11.19 33.48 15.40
CA HIS A 301 -9.88 32.89 15.58
C HIS A 301 -8.82 33.99 15.46
N LEU A 302 -7.59 33.66 15.86
CA LEU A 302 -6.44 34.48 15.54
C LEU A 302 -6.18 34.33 14.04
N PRO A 303 -6.13 35.41 13.25
CA PRO A 303 -5.90 35.35 11.82
C PRO A 303 -4.48 34.87 11.51
N MET A 304 -4.29 34.25 10.35
CA MET A 304 -2.95 33.97 9.83
C MET A 304 -2.26 35.27 9.37
N LEU A 305 -0.94 35.24 9.19
CA LEU A 305 -0.13 36.39 8.82
C LEU A 305 -0.68 37.08 7.57
N GLU A 306 -0.89 36.31 6.51
CA GLU A 306 -1.38 36.77 5.21
C GLU A 306 -2.77 37.40 5.31
N GLN A 307 -3.62 36.92 6.23
CA GLN A 307 -4.93 37.50 6.48
C GLN A 307 -4.81 38.85 7.20
N LEU A 308 -3.99 38.92 8.25
CA LEU A 308 -3.79 40.14 9.04
C LEU A 308 -3.05 41.23 8.25
N ALA A 309 -2.11 40.82 7.41
CA ALA A 309 -1.36 41.68 6.50
C ALA A 309 -2.25 42.41 5.49
N THR A 310 -3.40 41.85 5.10
CA THR A 310 -4.31 42.50 4.13
C THR A 310 -4.87 43.85 4.61
N LEU A 311 -4.87 44.10 5.92
CA LEU A 311 -5.29 45.36 6.51
C LEU A 311 -4.18 46.41 6.51
N VAL A 312 -2.92 46.04 6.23
CA VAL A 312 -1.80 46.97 6.29
C VAL A 312 -1.82 47.89 5.06
N ASP A 313 -1.77 49.20 5.33
CA ASP A 313 -1.56 50.23 4.31
C ASP A 313 -0.42 51.15 4.77
N SER A 314 0.78 50.89 4.26
CA SER A 314 2.00 51.62 4.62
C SER A 314 2.03 53.06 4.10
N SER A 315 1.06 53.47 3.27
CA SER A 315 0.91 54.87 2.87
C SER A 315 0.35 55.75 4.00
N ASN A 316 -0.26 55.12 5.02
CA ASN A 316 -0.69 55.76 6.26
C ASN A 316 0.23 55.37 7.41
N SER A 317 0.20 56.15 8.50
CA SER A 317 1.00 55.91 9.70
C SER A 317 0.16 56.13 10.95
N ASP A 318 0.41 55.34 11.99
CA ASP A 318 -0.18 55.48 13.34
C ASP A 318 -1.75 55.46 13.41
N PRO A 319 -2.42 54.34 13.07
CA PRO A 319 -1.90 53.08 12.55
C PRO A 319 -1.85 53.03 11.00
N THR A 320 -1.06 52.10 10.46
CA THR A 320 -0.91 51.82 9.02
C THR A 320 -2.11 51.03 8.49
N LEU A 321 -3.29 51.67 8.47
CA LEU A 321 -4.56 51.11 7.99
C LEU A 321 -5.09 51.88 6.77
N PRO A 322 -6.00 51.32 5.95
CA PRO A 322 -6.52 51.99 4.77
C PRO A 322 -7.34 53.22 5.14
N THR A 323 -7.12 54.34 4.43
CA THR A 323 -7.87 55.58 4.67
C THR A 323 -9.37 55.33 4.59
N GLY A 324 -10.15 55.81 5.57
CA GLY A 324 -11.60 55.60 5.63
C GLY A 324 -12.03 54.28 6.28
N HIS A 325 -11.11 53.51 6.87
CA HIS A 325 -11.46 52.30 7.60
C HIS A 325 -12.45 52.54 8.78
N PRO A 326 -13.32 51.58 9.10
CA PRO A 326 -14.27 51.69 10.22
C PRO A 326 -13.71 51.23 11.59
N PHE A 327 -12.48 50.72 11.65
CA PHE A 327 -11.90 50.15 12.86
C PHE A 327 -11.65 51.20 13.96
N LEU A 328 -11.87 50.79 15.21
CA LEU A 328 -11.79 51.61 16.42
C LEU A 328 -10.73 51.04 17.37
N ASN A 329 -10.06 51.91 18.13
CA ASN A 329 -9.06 51.55 19.15
C ASN A 329 -7.96 50.57 18.70
N VAL A 330 -7.66 50.52 17.40
CA VAL A 330 -6.50 49.78 16.89
C VAL A 330 -5.24 50.47 17.41
N GLN A 331 -4.38 49.70 18.08
CA GLN A 331 -3.15 50.21 18.65
C GLN A 331 -2.09 50.32 17.55
N SER A 332 -1.30 51.39 17.58
CA SER A 332 -0.07 51.49 16.77
C SER A 332 1.01 50.59 17.40
N ALA A 333 0.86 49.28 17.22
CA ALA A 333 1.66 48.25 17.89
C ALA A 333 1.70 46.96 17.05
N GLU A 334 2.47 45.98 17.52
CA GLU A 334 2.50 44.63 16.96
C GLU A 334 1.23 43.86 17.37
N TYR A 335 0.76 43.00 16.47
CA TYR A 335 -0.34 42.07 16.65
C TYR A 335 0.10 40.65 16.27
N TRP A 336 -0.25 39.68 17.10
CA TRP A 336 0.02 38.27 16.81
C TRP A 336 -0.76 37.77 15.59
N SER A 337 -0.11 36.97 14.76
CA SER A 337 -0.77 36.06 13.82
C SER A 337 -0.76 34.62 14.33
N ALA A 338 -1.60 33.76 13.77
CA ALA A 338 -1.60 32.32 13.99
C ALA A 338 -0.47 31.59 13.24
N THR A 339 0.26 32.29 12.36
CA THR A 339 1.31 31.70 11.51
C THR A 339 2.59 31.51 12.33
N THR A 340 3.03 30.25 12.42
CA THR A 340 4.31 29.88 13.04
C THR A 340 5.45 30.17 12.07
N ASP A 341 6.60 30.61 12.57
CA ASP A 341 7.79 30.74 11.73
C ASP A 341 8.29 29.35 11.30
N ALA A 342 8.59 29.21 10.00
CA ALA A 342 9.12 27.98 9.43
C ALA A 342 10.61 27.79 9.78
N GLY A 343 11.34 28.88 10.05
CA GLY A 343 12.75 28.86 10.44
C GLY A 343 12.97 28.44 11.90
N ASP A 344 12.16 28.95 12.82
CA ASP A 344 12.13 28.55 14.22
C ASP A 344 10.69 28.38 14.74
N PRO A 345 10.21 27.14 14.97
CA PRO A 345 8.87 26.89 15.49
C PRO A 345 8.58 27.48 16.88
N ALA A 346 9.61 27.92 17.63
CA ALA A 346 9.45 28.63 18.89
C ALA A 346 8.91 30.05 18.71
N ASP A 347 8.98 30.59 17.48
CA ASP A 347 8.54 31.92 17.11
C ASP A 347 7.23 31.89 16.29
N ALA A 348 6.52 33.02 16.30
CA ALA A 348 5.36 33.26 15.46
C ALA A 348 5.46 34.63 14.80
N TRP A 349 4.83 34.76 13.63
CA TRP A 349 4.78 36.00 12.89
C TRP A 349 3.87 37.03 13.57
N VAL A 350 4.29 38.28 13.52
CA VAL A 350 3.55 39.46 14.00
C VAL A 350 3.44 40.51 12.91
N VAL A 351 2.36 41.28 12.95
CA VAL A 351 2.14 42.43 12.06
C VAL A 351 2.17 43.71 12.88
N GLY A 352 3.07 44.63 12.53
CA GLY A 352 3.24 45.91 13.18
C GLY A 352 2.39 47.00 12.53
N PHE A 353 1.33 47.46 13.19
CA PHE A 353 0.46 48.53 12.67
C PHE A 353 1.00 49.94 12.89
N GLY A 354 2.19 50.11 13.48
CA GLY A 354 2.85 51.42 13.55
C GLY A 354 3.73 51.74 12.35
N SER A 355 4.36 50.70 11.78
CA SER A 355 5.35 50.80 10.70
C SER A 355 4.98 49.98 9.47
N GLY A 356 3.95 49.13 9.55
CA GLY A 356 3.59 48.16 8.52
C GLY A 356 4.55 46.97 8.45
N SER A 357 5.38 46.74 9.48
CA SER A 357 6.40 45.69 9.46
C SER A 357 5.82 44.30 9.69
N MET A 358 6.53 43.30 9.19
CA MET A 358 6.25 41.89 9.39
C MET A 358 7.48 41.26 10.01
N ASP A 359 7.34 40.85 11.26
CA ASP A 359 8.46 40.39 12.08
C ASP A 359 8.10 39.05 12.75
N VAL A 360 9.08 38.38 13.35
CA VAL A 360 8.88 37.17 14.15
C VAL A 360 9.17 37.46 15.62
N LYS A 361 8.41 36.83 16.52
CA LYS A 361 8.59 36.95 17.97
C LYS A 361 8.39 35.61 18.68
N GLY A 362 9.16 35.42 19.75
CA GLY A 362 9.08 34.23 20.61
C GLY A 362 7.73 34.05 21.29
N LYS A 363 7.10 32.90 21.05
CA LYS A 363 5.76 32.54 21.56
C LYS A 363 5.68 32.51 23.09
N ALA A 364 6.76 32.09 23.74
CA ALA A 364 6.79 31.86 25.19
C ALA A 364 6.84 33.15 26.02
N ASN A 365 7.56 34.17 25.54
CA ASN A 365 7.87 35.37 26.32
C ASN A 365 7.28 36.65 25.72
N GLY A 366 6.92 36.66 24.42
CA GLY A 366 6.32 37.81 23.78
C GLY A 366 4.92 38.08 24.33
N VAL A 367 4.64 39.33 24.71
CA VAL A 367 3.30 39.80 25.12
C VAL A 367 2.84 40.89 24.16
N ILE A 368 1.93 40.53 23.25
CA ILE A 368 1.58 41.33 22.06
C ILE A 368 0.04 41.35 21.93
N HIS A 369 -0.51 42.32 21.19
CA HIS A 369 -1.95 42.44 20.96
C HIS A 369 -2.49 41.30 20.09
N ALA A 370 -3.80 41.11 20.13
CA ALA A 370 -4.51 40.15 19.30
C ALA A 370 -5.69 40.84 18.63
N TRP A 371 -5.87 40.63 17.33
CA TRP A 371 -7.03 41.13 16.60
C TRP A 371 -7.76 39.94 16.02
N CYS A 372 -8.96 39.68 16.52
CA CYS A 372 -9.67 38.47 16.14
C CYS A 372 -10.45 38.67 14.85
N ALA A 373 -10.41 37.65 14.00
CA ALA A 373 -11.14 37.59 12.74
C ALA A 373 -12.00 36.34 12.69
N ARG A 374 -12.97 36.33 11.79
CA ARG A 374 -13.85 35.20 11.51
C ARG A 374 -14.03 35.05 10.01
N GLY A 375 -14.03 33.81 9.54
CA GLY A 375 -14.12 33.51 8.11
C GLY A 375 -12.75 33.45 7.47
N GLY A 376 -12.70 33.26 6.15
CA GLY A 376 -11.46 33.00 5.44
C GLY A 376 -11.03 31.53 5.54
N GLN A 377 -10.54 31.01 4.44
CA GLN A 377 -9.94 29.68 4.37
C GLN A 377 -8.55 29.70 5.02
N ALA A 378 -8.11 28.54 5.50
CA ALA A 378 -6.71 28.29 5.82
C ALA A 378 -5.92 28.46 4.51
N TYR A 379 -5.31 29.64 4.30
CA TYR A 379 -4.34 29.81 3.24
C TYR A 379 -3.10 29.02 3.64
N ASP A 380 -2.59 28.28 2.67
CA ASP A 380 -1.42 27.44 2.80
C ASP A 380 -0.21 28.29 3.21
N GLY A 381 0.42 27.95 4.35
CA GLY A 381 1.57 28.65 4.90
C GLY A 381 2.86 28.50 4.08
N GLN A 382 2.78 28.11 2.80
CA GLN A 382 3.94 27.92 1.93
C GLN A 382 4.31 29.14 1.07
N ASP A 383 3.55 30.24 1.11
CA ASP A 383 3.84 31.42 0.26
C ASP A 383 4.04 32.73 1.02
N VAL A 384 4.53 32.65 2.26
CA VAL A 384 4.83 33.83 3.10
C VAL A 384 5.86 34.75 2.44
N GLN A 385 6.79 34.19 1.68
CA GLN A 385 7.87 34.95 1.04
C GLN A 385 7.37 35.83 -0.12
N SER A 386 6.44 35.36 -0.96
CA SER A 386 5.94 36.13 -2.10
C SER A 386 4.97 37.24 -1.68
N VAL A 387 4.20 37.04 -0.59
CA VAL A 387 3.33 38.07 -0.01
C VAL A 387 4.17 39.17 0.67
N ILE A 388 5.26 38.81 1.36
CA ILE A 388 6.21 39.79 1.93
C ILE A 388 6.89 40.60 0.81
N GLU A 389 7.27 39.95 -0.30
CA GLU A 389 7.92 40.60 -1.45
C GLU A 389 6.94 41.44 -2.31
N ALA A 390 5.64 41.19 -2.23
CA ALA A 390 4.60 41.96 -2.92
C ALA A 390 4.20 43.25 -2.20
N LEU A 391 4.64 43.46 -0.96
CA LEU A 391 4.33 44.66 -0.19
C LEU A 391 5.35 45.77 -0.47
N PRO A 392 4.90 47.01 -0.75
CA PRO A 392 5.81 48.10 -1.08
C PRO A 392 6.62 48.52 0.15
N GLY A 393 7.90 48.14 0.20
CA GLY A 393 8.92 48.75 1.06
C GLY A 393 9.76 47.84 1.97
N SER A 394 10.10 46.62 1.56
CA SER A 394 11.14 45.80 2.25
C SER A 394 12.54 46.38 2.13
#